data_AF-A0A2T0QSP9-F1
#
_entry.id   AF-A0A2T0QSP9-F1
#
_cell.length_a   1.000
_cell.length_b   1.000
_cell.length_c   1.000
_cell.angle_alpha   90.00
_cell.angle_beta   90.00
_cell.angle_gamma   90.00
#
_symmetry.space_group_name_H-M   'P 1'
#
loop_
_entity.id
_entity.type
_entity.pdbx_description
1 polymer ?
#
loop_
_entity_poly.entity_id
_entity_poly.type
_entity_poly.pdbx_seq_one_letter_code
_entity_poly.pdbx_strand_id
1 'polypeptide(L)'
;MKILRKSKWKFNTSAGAGVGYGSFNAESGMFVLDDTSGHSCQYLYTGFGPTFSREITSLLRLPKLALPKIIIKKDDLGGSGSTAGFDSVGALFLTETFKGNDLGDPKSLEGGTVYLEGAAGYLFGGTGSLMMLGINRDLLLMGIVKPDFIGVAIRSAPALLVMAGDNGGLQSSAGFGFFIGGIKFKGLYSNDAP
;
A
#
# COMPACT_ATOMS: atom_id res chain seq x y z
N MET A 1 16.55 11.34 -2.89
CA MET A 1 15.77 11.02 -4.10
C MET A 1 15.57 12.26 -4.93
N LYS A 2 16.36 12.40 -5.98
CA LYS A 2 16.23 13.50 -6.95
C LYS A 2 15.68 13.03 -8.29
N ILE A 3 15.71 11.73 -8.59
CA ILE A 3 15.33 11.17 -9.89
C ILE A 3 14.51 9.88 -9.68
N LEU A 4 13.34 9.82 -10.32
CA LEU A 4 12.52 8.63 -10.48
C LEU A 4 12.46 8.29 -11.97
N ARG A 5 12.86 7.07 -12.35
CA ARG A 5 12.67 6.58 -13.72
C ARG A 5 11.57 5.54 -13.74
N LYS A 6 10.66 5.63 -14.71
CA LYS A 6 9.61 4.61 -14.87
C LYS A 6 10.26 3.28 -15.32
N SER A 7 9.93 2.18 -14.66
CA SER A 7 10.35 0.84 -15.07
C SER A 7 9.57 0.39 -16.32
N LYS A 8 10.16 -0.49 -17.12
CA LYS A 8 9.47 -1.19 -18.20
C LYS A 8 8.55 -2.31 -17.68
N TRP A 9 8.73 -2.75 -16.43
CA TRP A 9 7.81 -3.67 -15.78
C TRP A 9 6.46 -3.00 -15.60
N LYS A 10 5.39 -3.76 -15.82
CA LYS A 10 4.02 -3.24 -15.80
C LYS A 10 3.29 -3.71 -14.55
N PHE A 11 2.48 -2.83 -13.98
CA PHE A 11 1.54 -3.23 -12.96
C PHE A 11 0.42 -4.06 -13.59
N ASN A 12 0.08 -5.17 -12.94
CA ASN A 12 -0.97 -6.08 -13.39
C ASN A 12 -2.19 -5.98 -12.47
N THR A 13 -2.03 -6.36 -11.20
CA THR A 13 -3.12 -6.32 -10.22
C THR A 13 -2.58 -6.20 -8.79
N SER A 14 -3.46 -5.88 -7.86
CA SER A 14 -3.19 -5.90 -6.42
C SER A 14 -4.45 -6.27 -5.64
N ALA A 15 -4.26 -6.83 -4.45
CA ALA A 15 -5.32 -7.13 -3.51
C ALA A 15 -4.79 -6.98 -2.08
N GLY A 16 -5.62 -6.53 -1.13
CA GLY A 16 -5.16 -6.27 0.23
C GLY A 16 -6.26 -6.36 1.26
N ALA A 17 -5.89 -6.70 2.49
CA ALA A 17 -6.79 -6.65 3.62
C ALA A 17 -6.04 -6.16 4.86
N GLY A 18 -6.76 -5.42 5.70
CA GLY A 18 -6.25 -4.87 6.93
C GLY A 18 -7.20 -5.10 8.09
N VAL A 19 -6.62 -5.26 9.27
CA VAL A 19 -7.31 -5.28 10.56
C VAL A 19 -6.75 -4.16 11.44
N GLY A 20 -7.64 -3.38 12.03
CA GLY A 20 -7.32 -2.22 12.86
C GLY A 20 -7.80 -2.37 14.28
N TYR A 21 -7.04 -1.76 15.21
CA TYR A 21 -7.46 -1.53 16.58
C TYR A 21 -7.05 -0.11 17.00
N GLY A 22 -8.05 0.73 17.30
CA GLY A 22 -7.81 2.14 17.63
C GLY A 22 -7.22 2.91 16.44
N SER A 23 -6.09 3.60 16.66
CA SER A 23 -5.40 4.38 15.63
C SER A 23 -4.31 3.61 14.87
N PHE A 24 -4.26 2.28 14.98
CA PHE A 24 -3.24 1.45 14.35
C PHE A 24 -3.88 0.32 13.55
N ASN A 25 -3.33 0.07 12.37
CA ASN A 25 -3.73 -1.03 11.50
C ASN A 25 -2.54 -1.96 11.21
N ALA A 26 -2.84 -3.25 11.10
CA ALA A 26 -1.99 -4.24 10.47
C ALA A 26 -2.60 -4.64 9.14
N GLU A 27 -1.79 -4.70 8.09
CA GLU A 27 -2.22 -4.94 6.72
C GLU A 27 -1.37 -6.03 6.07
N SER A 28 -2.00 -6.76 5.17
CA SER A 28 -1.36 -7.73 4.31
C SER A 28 -2.02 -7.69 2.95
N GLY A 29 -1.22 -7.79 1.90
CA GLY A 29 -1.74 -7.85 0.55
C GLY A 29 -0.73 -8.39 -0.43
N MET A 30 -1.11 -8.38 -1.69
CA MET A 30 -0.28 -8.77 -2.80
C MET A 30 -0.36 -7.74 -3.91
N PHE A 31 0.69 -7.70 -4.71
CA PHE A 31 0.69 -7.03 -6.00
C PHE A 31 1.43 -7.89 -7.01
N VAL A 32 1.08 -7.73 -8.27
CA VAL A 32 1.64 -8.46 -9.40
C VAL A 32 2.24 -7.47 -10.37
N LEU A 33 3.46 -7.76 -10.80
CA LEU A 33 4.16 -6.99 -11.83
C LEU A 33 4.54 -7.92 -12.98
N ASP A 34 4.24 -7.51 -14.21
CA ASP A 34 4.69 -8.21 -15.39
C ASP A 34 6.10 -7.77 -15.75
N ASP A 35 7.00 -8.74 -15.90
CA ASP A 35 8.36 -8.49 -16.38
C ASP A 35 8.37 -8.13 -17.88
N THR A 36 9.53 -7.73 -18.39
CA THR A 36 9.68 -7.40 -19.82
C THR A 36 9.57 -8.60 -20.76
N SER A 37 9.57 -9.82 -20.22
CA SER A 37 9.46 -11.09 -20.93
C SER A 37 8.01 -11.60 -20.96
N GLY A 38 7.08 -10.96 -20.24
CA GLY A 38 5.68 -11.34 -20.13
C GLY A 38 5.35 -12.27 -18.96
N HIS A 39 6.27 -12.49 -18.02
CA HIS A 39 5.99 -13.25 -16.80
C HIS A 39 5.41 -12.36 -15.71
N SER A 40 4.24 -12.74 -15.20
CA SER A 40 3.62 -12.09 -14.04
C SER A 40 4.29 -12.54 -12.76
N CYS A 41 4.89 -11.61 -12.02
CA CYS A 41 5.63 -11.85 -10.78
C CYS A 41 4.82 -11.40 -9.58
N GLN A 42 4.53 -12.31 -8.65
CA GLN A 42 3.74 -12.02 -7.45
C GLN A 42 4.62 -11.62 -6.26
N TYR A 43 4.19 -10.58 -5.55
CA TYR A 43 4.78 -10.11 -4.31
C TYR A 43 3.72 -10.08 -3.22
N LEU A 44 4.08 -10.55 -2.02
CA LEU A 44 3.30 -10.38 -0.81
C LEU A 44 3.92 -9.24 0.00
N TYR A 45 3.09 -8.30 0.45
CA TYR A 45 3.49 -7.27 1.40
C TYR A 45 2.74 -7.41 2.71
N THR A 46 3.39 -6.99 3.79
CA THR A 46 2.76 -6.77 5.09
C THR A 46 3.15 -5.40 5.60
N GLY A 47 2.32 -4.81 6.46
CA GLY A 47 2.58 -3.52 7.07
C GLY A 47 1.88 -3.37 8.41
N PHE A 48 2.44 -2.53 9.25
CA PHE A 48 1.82 -2.05 10.48
C PHE A 48 2.11 -0.57 10.64
N GLY A 49 1.12 0.18 11.12
CA GLY A 49 1.35 1.56 11.49
C GLY A 49 0.10 2.37 11.77
N PRO A 50 0.28 3.65 12.08
CA PRO A 50 -0.81 4.52 12.48
C PRO A 50 -1.70 4.90 11.31
N THR A 51 -3.00 4.98 11.58
CA THR A 51 -4.02 5.45 10.65
C THR A 51 -4.73 6.67 11.20
N PHE A 52 -4.99 7.62 10.32
CA PHE A 52 -5.65 8.88 10.62
C PHE A 52 -6.86 8.99 9.71
N SER A 53 -8.04 8.85 10.28
CA SER A 53 -9.30 9.01 9.58
C SER A 53 -10.05 10.23 10.11
N ARG A 54 -10.72 10.96 9.21
CA ARG A 54 -11.73 11.96 9.56
C ARG A 54 -13.04 11.53 8.94
N GLU A 55 -14.10 11.56 9.73
CA GLU A 55 -15.45 11.38 9.19
C GLU A 55 -15.75 12.53 8.21
N ILE A 56 -16.15 12.17 6.99
CA ILE A 56 -16.50 13.12 5.93
C ILE A 56 -17.77 13.90 6.32
N THR A 57 -18.62 13.32 7.17
CA THR A 57 -19.82 13.94 7.76
C THR A 57 -19.52 15.24 8.52
N SER A 58 -18.34 15.36 9.14
CA SER A 58 -17.91 16.55 9.87
C SER A 58 -17.51 17.72 8.97
N LEU A 59 -17.06 17.43 7.75
CA LEU A 59 -16.62 18.44 6.78
C LEU A 59 -17.78 19.05 5.99
N LEU A 60 -18.82 18.25 5.71
CA LEU A 60 -19.95 18.65 4.85
C LEU A 60 -21.13 19.29 5.59
N ARG A 61 -21.08 19.46 6.92
CA ARG A 61 -22.21 19.98 7.74
C ARG A 61 -23.57 19.38 7.33
N LEU A 62 -23.60 18.09 7.00
CA LEU A 62 -24.86 17.43 6.64
C LEU A 62 -25.73 17.30 7.90
N PRO A 63 -27.01 17.70 7.86
CA PRO A 63 -27.90 17.62 9.00
C PRO A 63 -28.00 16.16 9.45
N LYS A 64 -27.77 15.92 10.75
CA LYS A 64 -27.72 14.61 11.45
C LYS A 64 -28.99 13.75 11.34
N LEU A 65 -29.95 14.11 10.49
CA LEU A 65 -31.32 13.59 10.46
C LEU A 65 -31.57 12.51 9.39
N ALA A 66 -30.61 12.19 8.52
CA ALA A 66 -30.83 11.26 7.40
C ALA A 66 -29.99 9.97 7.42
N LEU A 67 -29.15 9.74 8.44
CA LEU A 67 -28.34 8.53 8.54
C LEU A 67 -28.77 7.68 9.73
N PRO A 68 -29.13 6.39 9.55
CA PRO A 68 -29.37 5.51 10.67
C PRO A 68 -28.10 5.45 11.53
N LYS A 69 -28.24 5.77 12.82
CA LYS A 69 -27.15 5.69 13.78
C LYS A 69 -26.75 4.23 13.97
N ILE A 70 -25.76 3.78 13.21
CA ILE A 70 -24.99 2.60 13.60
C ILE A 70 -24.02 3.10 14.67
N ILE A 71 -24.42 2.95 15.93
CA ILE A 71 -23.57 3.23 17.09
C ILE A 71 -22.57 2.08 17.17
N ILE A 72 -21.39 2.24 16.57
CA ILE A 72 -20.28 1.32 16.81
C ILE A 72 -19.70 1.70 18.18
N LYS A 73 -19.84 0.76 19.11
CA LYS A 73 -19.39 0.87 20.50
C LYS A 73 -17.87 0.96 20.50
N LYS A 74 -17.32 1.79 21.40
CA LYS A 74 -15.92 2.24 21.59
C LYS A 74 -14.81 1.18 21.77
N ASP A 75 -14.92 0.02 21.11
CA ASP A 75 -13.88 -1.01 20.96
C ASP A 75 -13.77 -1.34 19.47
N ASP A 76 -13.26 -0.37 18.69
CA ASP A 76 -13.25 -0.43 17.21
C ASP A 76 -12.22 -1.44 16.69
N LEU A 77 -12.68 -2.67 16.48
CA LEU A 77 -12.15 -3.60 15.48
C LEU A 77 -12.63 -3.14 14.10
N GLY A 78 -11.79 -2.40 13.39
CA GLY A 78 -12.04 -1.96 12.02
C GLY A 78 -11.40 -2.93 11.02
N GLY A 79 -12.21 -3.63 10.22
CA GLY A 79 -11.73 -4.39 9.07
C GLY A 79 -11.90 -3.57 7.80
N SER A 80 -10.82 -3.34 7.06
CA SER A 80 -10.86 -2.76 5.71
C SER A 80 -10.28 -3.80 4.76
N GLY A 81 -11.12 -4.38 3.90
CA GLY A 81 -10.69 -5.38 2.92
C GLY A 81 -10.97 -4.87 1.51
N SER A 82 -9.97 -4.91 0.64
CA SER A 82 -10.16 -4.82 -0.81
C SER A 82 -10.06 -6.21 -1.41
N THR A 83 -11.15 -6.67 -2.02
CA THR A 83 -11.14 -7.92 -2.79
C THR A 83 -10.35 -7.70 -4.07
N ALA A 84 -9.67 -8.74 -4.56
CA ALA A 84 -8.86 -8.72 -5.79
C ALA A 84 -9.64 -8.40 -7.09
N GLY A 85 -10.93 -8.06 -7.00
CA GLY A 85 -11.86 -7.86 -8.11
C GLY A 85 -12.14 -6.39 -8.45
N PHE A 86 -11.36 -5.45 -7.92
CA PHE A 86 -11.46 -4.04 -8.29
C PHE A 86 -10.36 -3.64 -9.27
N ASP A 87 -10.71 -2.78 -10.24
CA ASP A 87 -9.76 -2.20 -11.20
C ASP A 87 -8.69 -1.42 -10.44
N SER A 88 -7.53 -2.05 -10.27
CA SER A 88 -6.34 -1.40 -9.75
C SER A 88 -5.44 -1.01 -10.91
N VAL A 89 -4.92 0.21 -10.87
CA VAL A 89 -3.92 0.73 -11.78
C VAL A 89 -2.68 1.10 -11.01
N GLY A 90 -1.52 0.91 -11.61
CA GLY A 90 -0.27 1.21 -10.92
C GLY A 90 0.88 1.48 -11.86
N ALA A 91 1.94 2.03 -11.29
CA ALA A 91 3.19 2.27 -11.99
C ALA A 91 4.37 2.05 -11.05
N LEU A 92 5.36 1.33 -11.56
CA LEU A 92 6.62 1.09 -10.88
C LEU A 92 7.68 2.08 -11.35
N PHE A 93 8.37 2.68 -10.40
CA PHE A 93 9.48 3.60 -10.61
C PHE A 93 10.72 3.08 -9.91
N LEU A 94 11.88 3.27 -10.53
CA LEU A 94 13.18 2.95 -9.96
C LEU A 94 13.84 4.25 -9.48
N THR A 95 14.46 4.17 -8.31
CA THR A 95 15.16 5.29 -7.68
C THR A 95 16.60 5.39 -8.16
N GLU A 96 17.29 6.45 -7.74
CA GLU A 96 18.74 6.65 -7.93
C GLU A 96 19.61 5.57 -7.26
N THR A 97 19.05 4.86 -6.27
CA THR A 97 19.73 3.79 -5.55
C THR A 97 19.81 2.52 -6.38
N PHE A 98 18.84 2.29 -7.28
CA PHE A 98 18.90 1.17 -8.21
C PHE A 98 19.92 1.42 -9.32
N LYS A 99 20.96 0.56 -9.39
CA LYS A 99 22.12 0.74 -10.29
C LYS A 99 21.95 0.13 -11.69
N GLY A 100 20.98 -0.74 -11.90
CA GLY A 100 20.71 -1.37 -13.20
C GLY A 100 19.88 -0.50 -14.15
N ASN A 101 19.88 -0.81 -15.45
CA ASN A 101 19.03 -0.09 -16.40
C ASN A 101 17.53 -0.28 -16.08
N ASP A 102 17.14 -1.50 -15.76
CA ASP A 102 15.80 -1.90 -15.30
C ASP A 102 15.89 -3.15 -14.40
N LEU A 103 14.76 -3.59 -13.85
CA LEU A 103 14.67 -4.84 -13.09
C LEU A 103 14.95 -6.04 -14.01
N GLY A 104 15.95 -6.84 -13.64
CA GLY A 104 16.23 -8.14 -14.27
C GLY A 104 15.97 -9.34 -13.36
N ASP A 105 16.00 -9.14 -12.04
CA ASP A 105 15.68 -10.16 -11.04
C ASP A 105 14.45 -9.69 -10.22
N PRO A 106 13.32 -10.42 -10.25
CA PRO A 106 12.14 -10.13 -9.43
C PRO A 106 12.48 -9.94 -7.95
N LYS A 107 13.47 -10.66 -7.42
CA LYS A 107 13.86 -10.57 -6.01
C LYS A 107 14.50 -9.24 -5.62
N SER A 108 14.85 -8.40 -6.59
CA SER A 108 15.40 -7.04 -6.34
C SER A 108 14.43 -6.12 -5.58
N LEU A 109 13.13 -6.45 -5.55
CA LEU A 109 12.10 -5.71 -4.81
C LEU A 109 11.82 -6.29 -3.42
N GLU A 110 12.38 -7.45 -3.07
CA GLU A 110 12.24 -8.02 -1.73
C GLU A 110 13.00 -7.19 -0.69
N GLY A 111 12.40 -7.03 0.49
CA GLY A 111 13.03 -6.26 1.55
C GLY A 111 12.05 -5.76 2.58
N GLY A 112 12.40 -4.66 3.21
CA GLY A 112 11.49 -3.81 3.94
C GLY A 112 10.66 -2.94 3.01
N THR A 113 9.54 -2.45 3.50
CA THR A 113 8.72 -1.44 2.83
C THR A 113 8.30 -0.37 3.81
N VAL A 114 8.17 0.84 3.29
CA VAL A 114 7.46 1.94 3.95
C VAL A 114 6.45 2.44 2.94
N TYR A 115 5.19 2.53 3.36
CA TYR A 115 4.14 2.96 2.47
C TYR A 115 3.12 3.87 3.11
N LEU A 116 2.49 4.64 2.24
CA LEU A 116 1.41 5.55 2.51
C LEU A 116 0.17 4.99 1.82
N GLU A 117 -0.90 4.82 2.57
CA GLU A 117 -2.21 4.49 2.01
C GLU A 117 -3.16 5.64 2.27
N GLY A 118 -3.98 6.00 1.29
CA GLY A 118 -5.00 7.02 1.38
C GLY A 118 -6.29 6.53 0.78
N ALA A 119 -7.40 6.85 1.43
CA ALA A 119 -8.74 6.58 0.95
C ALA A 119 -9.56 7.87 0.95
N ALA A 120 -10.21 8.17 -0.17
CA ALA A 120 -11.06 9.35 -0.31
C ALA A 120 -12.26 9.05 -1.23
N GLY A 121 -13.48 9.15 -0.70
CA GLY A 121 -14.69 9.23 -1.52
C GLY A 121 -15.96 8.67 -0.87
N TYR A 122 -17.07 9.39 -1.00
CA TYR A 122 -18.40 9.05 -0.43
C TYR A 122 -19.28 8.19 -1.38
N LEU A 123 -18.91 8.03 -2.66
CA LEU A 123 -19.76 7.37 -3.67
C LEU A 123 -19.03 6.40 -4.63
N PHE A 124 -17.71 6.56 -4.81
CA PHE A 124 -16.84 5.73 -5.68
C PHE A 124 -15.48 5.55 -5.01
N GLY A 125 -15.48 5.11 -3.74
CA GLY A 125 -14.36 5.22 -2.80
C GLY A 125 -13.00 4.87 -3.41
N GLY A 126 -12.23 5.90 -3.80
CA GLY A 126 -10.91 5.70 -4.39
C GLY A 126 -9.88 5.45 -3.30
N THR A 127 -9.06 4.42 -3.49
CA THR A 127 -7.86 4.18 -2.69
C THR A 127 -6.62 4.46 -3.52
N GLY A 128 -5.60 4.99 -2.87
CA GLY A 128 -4.29 5.19 -3.46
C GLY A 128 -3.21 4.79 -2.48
N SER A 129 -2.16 4.16 -2.97
CA SER A 129 -1.00 3.82 -2.16
C SER A 129 0.32 4.17 -2.86
N LEU A 130 1.28 4.56 -2.03
CA LEU A 130 2.63 4.92 -2.40
C LEU A 130 3.58 4.06 -1.57
N MET A 131 4.17 3.04 -2.19
CA MET A 131 4.98 2.04 -1.51
C MET A 131 6.45 2.10 -1.93
N MET A 132 7.36 2.29 -0.99
CA MET A 132 8.79 2.16 -1.24
C MET A 132 9.22 0.72 -1.04
N LEU A 133 9.70 0.09 -2.11
CA LEU A 133 9.99 -1.34 -2.16
C LEU A 133 11.49 -1.62 -1.98
N GLY A 134 11.82 -2.82 -1.49
CA GLY A 134 13.20 -3.31 -1.44
C GLY A 134 14.12 -2.58 -0.46
N ILE A 135 13.58 -1.90 0.55
CA ILE A 135 14.38 -1.23 1.58
C ILE A 135 15.25 -2.29 2.28
N ASN A 136 16.52 -1.98 2.56
CA ASN A 136 17.36 -2.87 3.35
C ASN A 136 16.73 -3.08 4.74
N ARG A 137 16.48 -4.33 5.13
CA ARG A 137 15.74 -4.67 6.37
C ARG A 137 16.46 -4.19 7.62
N ASP A 138 17.80 -4.27 7.64
CA ASP A 138 18.61 -3.83 8.78
C ASP A 138 18.56 -2.31 8.94
N LEU A 139 18.63 -1.56 7.82
CA LEU A 139 18.45 -0.11 7.83
C LEU A 139 17.05 0.28 8.29
N LEU A 140 16.01 -0.43 7.84
CA LEU A 140 14.64 -0.17 8.24
C LEU A 140 14.45 -0.43 9.75
N LEU A 141 14.96 -1.56 10.25
CA LEU A 141 14.92 -1.89 11.66
C LEU A 141 15.67 -0.85 12.51
N MET A 142 16.85 -0.41 12.05
CA MET A 142 17.55 0.69 12.70
C MET A 142 16.75 1.99 12.67
N GLY A 143 16.04 2.30 11.58
CA GLY A 143 15.16 3.46 11.49
C GLY A 143 13.97 3.38 12.44
N ILE A 144 13.42 2.19 12.69
CA ILE A 144 12.35 1.97 13.68
C ILE A 144 12.88 2.18 15.10
N VAL A 145 14.03 1.58 15.42
CA VAL A 145 14.64 1.65 16.76
C VAL A 145 15.21 3.04 17.05
N LYS A 146 15.76 3.71 16.02
CA LYS A 146 16.32 5.06 16.06
C LYS A 146 15.71 5.91 14.95
N PRO A 147 14.61 6.65 15.24
CA PRO A 147 13.86 7.42 14.25
C PRO A 147 14.70 8.36 13.38
N ASP A 148 15.81 8.89 13.90
CA ASP A 148 16.74 9.74 13.13
C ASP A 148 17.30 9.05 11.87
N PHE A 149 17.32 7.72 11.85
CA PHE A 149 17.81 6.91 10.73
C PHE A 149 16.71 6.49 9.74
N ILE A 150 15.43 6.76 10.01
CA ILE A 150 14.35 6.35 9.10
C ILE A 150 14.51 6.96 7.71
N GLY A 151 15.02 8.20 7.63
CA GLY A 151 15.32 8.85 6.36
C GLY A 151 16.42 8.15 5.57
N VAL A 152 17.38 7.51 6.23
CA VAL A 152 18.44 6.71 5.57
C VAL A 152 17.84 5.42 5.00
N ALA A 153 17.00 4.74 5.78
CA ALA A 153 16.29 3.54 5.32
C ALA A 153 15.42 3.84 4.09
N ILE A 154 14.62 4.90 4.16
CA ILE A 154 13.76 5.36 3.06
C ILE A 154 14.57 5.66 1.78
N ARG A 155 15.70 6.36 1.90
CA ARG A 155 16.57 6.66 0.74
C ARG A 155 17.24 5.42 0.15
N SER A 156 17.35 4.34 0.91
CA SER A 156 17.91 3.08 0.42
C SER A 156 16.95 2.31 -0.50
N ALA A 157 15.67 2.68 -0.55
CA ALA A 157 14.67 2.03 -1.38
C ALA A 157 15.09 2.05 -2.87
N PRO A 158 15.27 0.89 -3.54
CA PRO A 158 15.56 0.83 -4.97
C PRO A 158 14.36 1.19 -5.85
N ALA A 159 13.13 1.05 -5.34
CA ALA A 159 11.93 1.27 -6.15
C ALA A 159 10.79 1.93 -5.36
N LEU A 160 9.89 2.56 -6.11
CA LEU A 160 8.64 3.15 -5.65
C LEU A 160 7.51 2.59 -6.52
N LEU A 161 6.50 2.00 -5.89
CA LEU A 161 5.27 1.56 -6.53
C LEU A 161 4.15 2.52 -6.14
N VAL A 162 3.49 3.07 -7.16
CA VAL A 162 2.29 3.89 -6.99
C VAL A 162 1.12 3.06 -7.47
N MET A 163 0.09 2.91 -6.64
CA MET A 163 -1.14 2.21 -6.99
C MET A 163 -2.33 3.11 -6.71
N ALA A 164 -3.37 2.96 -7.51
CA ALA A 164 -4.68 3.51 -7.25
C ALA A 164 -5.70 2.43 -7.61
N GLY A 165 -6.74 2.27 -6.81
CA GLY A 165 -7.80 1.31 -7.06
C GLY A 165 -9.13 1.88 -6.64
N ASP A 166 -10.18 1.47 -7.35
CA ASP A 166 -11.54 1.65 -6.83
C ASP A 166 -11.72 0.68 -5.65
N ASN A 167 -12.34 1.14 -4.58
CA ASN A 167 -12.71 0.29 -3.46
C ASN A 167 -14.22 0.31 -3.42
N GLY A 168 -14.84 -0.74 -3.95
CA GLY A 168 -16.30 -0.92 -3.95
C GLY A 168 -16.80 -1.19 -2.55
N GLY A 169 -16.84 -0.14 -1.72
CA GLY A 169 -17.37 -0.13 -0.38
C GLY A 169 -17.84 1.27 -0.05
N LEU A 170 -18.99 1.38 0.62
CA LEU A 170 -19.52 2.66 1.09
C LEU A 170 -18.59 3.20 2.20
N GLN A 171 -17.60 4.00 1.84
CA GLN A 171 -16.70 4.64 2.79
C GLN A 171 -17.27 6.01 3.20
N SER A 172 -17.67 6.12 4.47
CA SER A 172 -18.15 7.38 5.08
C SER A 172 -17.00 8.22 5.67
N SER A 173 -15.77 7.78 5.50
CA SER A 173 -14.56 8.39 6.04
C SER A 173 -13.51 8.56 4.95
N ALA A 174 -12.74 9.65 5.07
CA ALA A 174 -11.50 9.84 4.32
C ALA A 174 -10.37 9.72 5.32
N GLY A 175 -9.31 9.02 4.94
CA GLY A 175 -8.20 8.78 5.84
C GLY A 175 -6.92 8.48 5.11
N PHE A 176 -5.82 8.57 5.84
CA PHE A 176 -4.52 8.08 5.38
C PHE A 176 -3.85 7.29 6.50
N GLY A 177 -3.02 6.32 6.10
CA GLY A 177 -2.21 5.52 6.99
C GLY A 177 -0.74 5.56 6.57
N PHE A 178 0.13 5.49 7.56
CA PHE A 178 1.57 5.31 7.37
C PHE A 178 1.93 3.93 7.85
N PHE A 179 2.61 3.15 7.03
CA PHE A 179 2.89 1.75 7.32
C PHE A 179 4.35 1.41 7.09
N ILE A 180 4.83 0.51 7.93
CA ILE A 180 6.16 -0.08 7.82
C ILE A 180 6.00 -1.59 7.85
N GLY A 181 6.73 -2.30 6.99
CA GLY A 181 6.71 -3.76 7.02
C GLY A 181 7.66 -4.39 6.01
N GLY A 182 7.23 -5.48 5.36
CA GLY A 182 8.08 -6.29 4.50
C GLY A 182 7.45 -6.65 3.17
N ILE A 183 8.29 -6.93 2.18
CA ILE A 183 7.93 -7.47 0.87
C ILE A 183 8.66 -8.79 0.66
N LYS A 184 7.93 -9.77 0.13
CA LYS A 184 8.43 -11.09 -0.24
C LYS A 184 7.92 -11.50 -1.62
N PHE A 185 8.82 -11.90 -2.49
CA PHE A 185 8.52 -12.48 -3.79
C PHE A 185 7.99 -13.91 -3.58
N LYS A 186 6.89 -14.24 -4.27
CA LYS A 186 6.19 -15.53 -4.13
C LYS A 186 6.33 -16.43 -5.35
N GLY A 187 6.95 -15.95 -6.42
CA GLY A 187 7.09 -16.69 -7.68
C GLY A 187 6.22 -16.09 -8.77
N LEU A 188 5.98 -16.89 -9.81
CA LEU A 188 5.10 -16.50 -10.90
C LEU A 188 3.64 -16.55 -10.45
N TYR A 189 2.90 -15.53 -10.81
CA TYR A 189 1.47 -15.43 -10.60
C TYR A 189 0.76 -16.33 -11.62
N SER A 190 -0.04 -17.27 -11.15
CA SER A 190 -0.96 -18.02 -11.98
C SER A 190 -2.38 -17.52 -11.69
N ASN A 191 -3.14 -17.22 -12.75
CA ASN A 191 -4.56 -16.91 -12.63
C ASN A 191 -5.39 -18.13 -12.20
N ASP A 192 -4.77 -19.31 -12.12
CA ASP A 192 -5.38 -20.56 -11.64
C ASP A 192 -5.27 -20.68 -10.11
N ALA A 193 -5.91 -19.76 -9.37
CA ALA A 193 -6.25 -20.01 -7.97
C ALA A 193 -7.74 -20.40 -7.92
N PRO A 194 -8.10 -21.53 -7.29
CA PRO A 194 -9.47 -22.05 -7.24
C PRO A 194 -10.44 -21.16 -6.46
#